data_AF-A0A972EN11-F1
#
_entry.id   AF-A0A972EN11-F1
#
_cell.length_a   1.000
_cell.length_b   1.000
_cell.length_c   1.000
_cell.angle_alpha   90.00
_cell.angle_beta   90.00
_cell.angle_gamma   90.00
#
_symmetry.space_group_name_H-M   'P 1'
#
loop_
_entity.id
_entity.type
_entity.pdbx_description
1 polymer ?
#
loop_
_entity_poly.entity_id
_entity_poly.type
_entity_poly.pdbx_seq_one_letter_code
_entity_poly.pdbx_strand_id
1 'polypeptide(L)'
;MHFSAEYILSECREQAVTISEFFRQTEAELVGLSPEELDDKMLEVLEIMSLSSEKGLEKPIFSLSGMTGGFAHKAWQHRKHQPLMGEFVMGAVAKALSTSELNASMGKIVAAPTAGASGILPAALSSAREKMNLQTEELLPGLYTAGAIGKIVALEATISGADGGCQAECGTAAAMAAAGLTELMRGSP
;
A
#
# COMPACT_ATOMS: atom_id res chain seq x y z
N MET A 1 -17.98 16.40 -8.17
CA MET A 1 -16.70 16.28 -8.90
C MET A 1 -16.63 14.84 -9.39
N HIS A 2 -16.53 14.61 -10.69
CA HIS A 2 -16.45 13.26 -11.26
C HIS A 2 -14.98 12.82 -11.20
N PHE A 3 -14.63 11.87 -10.33
CA PHE A 3 -13.24 11.44 -10.12
C PHE A 3 -13.06 10.02 -10.68
N SER A 4 -12.85 9.93 -12.00
CA SER A 4 -12.68 8.68 -12.75
C SER A 4 -11.29 8.57 -13.35
N ALA A 5 -10.91 7.37 -13.80
CA ALA A 5 -9.64 7.16 -14.50
C ALA A 5 -9.49 8.07 -15.75
N GLU A 6 -10.54 8.17 -16.57
CA GLU A 6 -10.53 9.03 -17.75
C GLU A 6 -10.29 10.51 -17.39
N TYR A 7 -10.92 10.98 -16.31
CA TYR A 7 -10.75 12.33 -15.80
C TYR A 7 -9.33 12.61 -15.31
N ILE A 8 -8.76 11.71 -14.50
CA ILE A 8 -7.38 11.87 -14.02
C ILE A 8 -6.41 11.91 -15.20
N LEU A 9 -6.61 11.06 -16.19
CA LEU A 9 -5.76 11.02 -17.39
C LEU A 9 -5.88 12.29 -18.24
N SER A 10 -7.07 12.90 -18.35
CA SER A 10 -7.20 14.20 -19.04
C SER A 10 -6.46 15.31 -18.29
N GLU A 11 -6.62 15.38 -16.97
CA GLU A 11 -5.97 16.42 -16.14
C GLU A 11 -4.44 16.29 -16.17
N CYS A 12 -3.91 15.06 -16.04
CA CYS A 12 -2.47 14.82 -16.12
C CYS A 12 -1.89 15.27 -17.48
N ARG A 13 -2.62 15.05 -18.59
CA ARG A 13 -2.21 15.49 -19.92
C ARG A 13 -2.28 17.00 -20.10
N GLU A 14 -3.35 17.64 -19.63
CA GLU A 14 -3.55 19.08 -19.76
C GLU A 14 -2.55 19.89 -18.93
N GLN A 15 -2.23 19.41 -17.74
CA GLN A 15 -1.31 20.08 -16.81
C GLN A 15 0.15 19.62 -16.96
N ALA A 16 0.39 18.56 -17.75
CA ALA A 16 1.70 17.93 -17.93
C ALA A 16 2.35 17.47 -16.60
N VAL A 17 1.55 16.83 -15.74
CA VAL A 17 1.93 16.32 -14.41
C VAL A 17 1.72 14.81 -14.33
N THR A 18 2.33 14.15 -13.35
CA THR A 18 2.06 12.73 -13.07
C THR A 18 0.77 12.55 -12.27
N ILE A 19 0.31 11.30 -12.15
CA ILE A 19 -0.88 10.97 -11.33
C ILE A 19 -0.64 11.35 -9.87
N SER A 20 0.57 11.11 -9.34
CA SER A 20 0.89 11.43 -7.96
C SER A 20 0.88 12.94 -7.70
N GLU A 21 1.43 13.74 -8.61
CA GLU A 21 1.45 15.21 -8.51
C GLU A 21 0.03 15.79 -8.56
N PHE A 22 -0.78 15.35 -9.53
CA PHE A 22 -2.19 15.77 -9.65
C PHE A 22 -2.99 15.40 -8.40
N PHE A 23 -2.85 14.15 -7.92
CA PHE A 23 -3.59 13.68 -6.77
C PHE A 23 -3.16 14.37 -5.48
N ARG A 24 -1.86 14.60 -5.28
CA ARG A 24 -1.32 15.36 -4.15
C ARG A 24 -1.91 16.77 -4.08
N GLN A 25 -1.94 17.48 -5.21
CA GLN A 25 -2.51 18.84 -5.26
C GLN A 25 -4.01 18.83 -4.97
N THR A 26 -4.76 17.94 -5.64
CA THR A 26 -6.21 17.83 -5.48
C THR A 26 -6.61 17.45 -4.06
N GLU A 27 -5.90 16.50 -3.44
CA GLU A 27 -6.16 16.11 -2.05
C GLU A 27 -5.80 17.21 -1.06
N ALA A 28 -4.66 17.90 -1.23
CA ALA A 28 -4.26 19.01 -0.37
C ALA A 28 -5.32 20.13 -0.36
N GLU A 29 -5.83 20.49 -1.54
CA GLU A 29 -6.94 21.44 -1.68
C GLU A 29 -8.22 20.95 -1.00
N LEU A 30 -8.58 19.68 -1.19
CA LEU A 30 -9.78 19.08 -0.61
C LEU A 30 -9.78 19.12 0.92
N VAL A 31 -8.63 18.85 1.55
CA VAL A 31 -8.49 18.83 3.02
C VAL A 31 -8.09 20.20 3.59
N GLY A 32 -7.84 21.21 2.75
CA GLY A 32 -7.46 22.55 3.16
C GLY A 32 -6.08 22.65 3.79
N LEU A 33 -5.11 21.86 3.29
CA LEU A 33 -3.72 21.84 3.75
C LEU A 33 -2.78 22.32 2.63
N SER A 34 -1.58 22.77 3.00
CA SER A 34 -0.50 22.87 2.02
C SER A 34 -0.08 21.46 1.57
N PRO A 35 0.46 21.32 0.35
CA PRO A 35 0.95 20.02 -0.11
C PRO A 35 2.07 19.45 0.77
N GLU A 36 2.88 20.28 1.40
CA GLU A 36 3.93 19.88 2.35
C GLU A 36 3.34 19.38 3.68
N GLU A 37 2.31 20.05 4.20
CA GLU A 37 1.59 19.59 5.39
C GLU A 37 0.87 18.25 5.15
N LEU A 38 0.41 18.02 3.92
CA LEU A 38 -0.13 16.71 3.52
C LEU A 38 0.98 15.66 3.46
N ASP A 39 2.14 15.99 2.87
CA ASP A 39 3.29 15.07 2.82
C ASP A 39 3.72 14.61 4.21
N ASP A 40 3.80 15.52 5.20
CA ASP A 40 4.14 15.17 6.59
C ASP A 40 3.18 14.11 7.16
N LYS A 41 1.87 14.25 6.92
CA LYS A 41 0.87 13.26 7.34
C LYS A 41 1.03 11.94 6.58
N MET A 42 1.33 12.00 5.29
CA MET A 42 1.51 10.80 4.47
C MET A 42 2.81 10.06 4.83
N LEU A 43 3.83 10.75 5.32
CA LEU A 43 5.04 10.14 5.89
C LEU A 43 4.74 9.40 7.19
N GLU A 44 3.90 9.94 8.07
CA GLU A 44 3.44 9.20 9.27
C GLU A 44 2.68 7.92 8.88
N VAL A 45 1.85 7.99 7.83
CA VAL A 45 1.16 6.83 7.26
C VAL A 45 2.16 5.79 6.76
N LEU A 46 3.17 6.21 5.98
CA LEU A 46 4.23 5.33 5.48
C LEU A 46 5.02 4.68 6.61
N GLU A 47 5.31 5.41 7.68
CA GLU A 47 6.02 4.88 8.84
C GLU A 47 5.22 3.75 9.50
N ILE A 48 3.92 3.96 9.74
CA ILE A 48 3.04 2.94 10.31
C ILE A 48 2.94 1.72 9.36
N MET A 49 2.82 1.96 8.06
CA MET A 49 2.83 0.90 7.05
C MET A 49 4.12 0.07 7.12
N SER A 50 5.29 0.72 7.12
CA SER A 50 6.59 0.05 7.20
C SER A 50 6.71 -0.77 8.47
N LEU A 51 6.41 -0.16 9.62
CA LEU A 51 6.45 -0.83 10.93
C LEU A 51 5.55 -2.07 10.97
N SER A 52 4.32 -1.96 10.45
CA SER A 52 3.39 -3.10 10.41
C SER A 52 3.92 -4.25 9.55
N SER A 53 4.58 -3.93 8.44
CA SER A 53 5.13 -4.91 7.49
C SER A 53 6.39 -5.63 8.02
N GLU A 54 7.02 -5.07 9.06
CA GLU A 54 8.29 -5.58 9.60
C GLU A 54 8.13 -6.29 10.96
N LYS A 55 7.10 -5.93 11.74
CA LYS A 55 6.95 -6.36 13.14
C LYS A 55 6.91 -7.88 13.35
N GLY A 56 6.29 -8.61 12.42
CA GLY A 56 6.13 -10.07 12.44
C GLY A 56 7.29 -10.84 11.82
N LEU A 57 8.30 -10.15 11.28
CA LEU A 57 9.42 -10.79 10.57
C LEU A 57 10.42 -11.43 11.54
N GLU A 58 10.79 -10.72 12.61
CA GLU A 58 11.78 -11.19 13.59
C GLU A 58 11.17 -12.02 14.71
N LYS A 59 9.95 -11.67 15.13
CA LYS A 59 9.23 -12.38 16.19
C LYS A 59 7.83 -12.73 15.70
N PRO A 60 7.37 -13.98 15.89
CA PRO A 60 6.05 -14.38 15.45
C PRO A 60 4.97 -13.60 16.21
N ILE A 61 3.94 -13.17 15.47
CA ILE A 61 2.73 -12.55 16.01
C ILE A 61 1.58 -13.54 15.87
N PHE A 62 0.77 -13.66 16.90
CA PHE A 62 -0.41 -14.52 16.90
C PHE A 62 -1.67 -13.69 17.09
N SER A 63 -2.73 -14.10 16.39
CA SER A 63 -4.07 -13.53 16.59
C SER A 63 -4.54 -13.73 18.03
N LEU A 64 -5.51 -12.92 18.46
CA LEU A 64 -6.10 -13.02 19.80
C LEU A 64 -6.71 -14.40 20.08
N SER A 65 -7.23 -15.06 19.04
CA SER A 65 -7.79 -16.41 19.14
C SER A 65 -6.74 -17.52 19.22
N GLY A 66 -5.49 -17.23 18.86
CA GLY A 66 -4.42 -18.22 18.68
C GLY A 66 -4.57 -19.11 17.44
N MET A 67 -5.62 -18.94 16.61
CA MET A 67 -5.86 -19.79 15.44
C MET A 67 -4.93 -19.49 14.25
N THR A 68 -4.45 -18.26 14.14
CA THR A 68 -3.52 -17.82 13.08
C THR A 68 -2.33 -17.06 13.66
N GLY A 69 -1.17 -17.17 13.01
CA GLY A 69 0.04 -16.44 13.38
C GLY A 69 1.37 -17.16 13.09
N GLY A 70 2.46 -16.38 13.04
CA GLY A 70 3.82 -16.87 12.86
C GLY A 70 4.19 -17.33 11.46
N PHE A 71 3.31 -17.15 10.47
CA PHE A 71 3.59 -17.42 9.06
C PHE A 71 4.54 -16.37 8.49
N ALA A 72 4.39 -15.09 8.88
CA ALA A 72 5.32 -14.02 8.49
C ALA A 72 6.76 -14.37 8.86
N HIS A 73 6.98 -14.75 10.11
CA HIS A 73 8.29 -15.16 10.61
C HIS A 73 8.86 -16.38 9.87
N LYS A 74 8.03 -17.41 9.65
CA LYS A 74 8.43 -18.62 8.92
C LYS A 74 8.81 -18.31 7.47
N ALA A 75 8.00 -17.52 6.77
CA ALA A 75 8.27 -17.10 5.39
C ALA A 75 9.54 -16.25 5.32
N TRP A 76 9.73 -15.33 6.28
CA TRP A 76 10.94 -14.52 6.40
C TRP A 76 12.17 -15.40 6.56
N GLN A 77 12.18 -16.38 7.47
CA GLN A 77 13.32 -17.30 7.62
C GLN A 77 13.55 -18.15 6.36
N HIS A 78 12.48 -18.66 5.76
CA HIS A 78 12.54 -19.51 4.58
C HIS A 78 13.06 -18.78 3.33
N ARG A 79 12.91 -17.45 3.23
CA ARG A 79 13.36 -16.69 2.05
C ARG A 79 14.83 -16.90 1.68
N LYS A 80 15.67 -17.23 2.66
CA LYS A 80 17.12 -17.51 2.50
C LYS A 80 17.42 -18.97 2.11
N HIS A 81 16.41 -19.84 2.03
CA HIS A 81 16.52 -21.27 1.80
C HIS A 81 16.01 -21.67 0.41
N GLN A 82 16.40 -20.91 -0.62
CA GLN A 82 16.05 -21.15 -2.03
C GLN A 82 14.55 -21.35 -2.30
N PRO A 83 13.69 -20.38 -1.94
CA PRO A 83 12.26 -20.44 -2.30
C PRO A 83 12.08 -20.41 -3.82
N LEU A 84 11.06 -21.11 -4.33
CA LEU A 84 10.77 -21.21 -5.77
C LEU A 84 10.66 -19.83 -6.47
N MET A 85 10.03 -18.86 -5.81
CA MET A 85 9.81 -17.50 -6.34
C MET A 85 10.98 -16.53 -6.08
N GLY A 86 12.07 -17.02 -5.49
CA GLY A 86 13.23 -16.21 -5.12
C GLY A 86 13.06 -15.43 -3.80
N GLU A 87 14.19 -14.97 -3.27
CA GLU A 87 14.27 -14.29 -1.97
C GLU A 87 13.41 -13.02 -1.90
N PHE A 88 13.40 -12.23 -2.98
CA PHE A 88 12.67 -10.96 -3.03
C PHE A 88 11.16 -11.15 -2.88
N VAL A 89 10.56 -12.04 -3.68
CA VAL A 89 9.11 -12.29 -3.64
C VAL A 89 8.72 -12.93 -2.31
N MET A 90 9.51 -13.89 -1.81
CA MET A 90 9.25 -14.49 -0.51
C MET A 90 9.36 -13.48 0.64
N GLY A 91 10.28 -12.50 0.54
CA GLY A 91 10.38 -11.37 1.45
C GLY A 91 9.14 -10.48 1.43
N ALA A 92 8.61 -10.15 0.24
CA ALA A 92 7.37 -9.39 0.10
C ALA A 92 6.16 -10.13 0.69
N VAL A 93 6.06 -11.45 0.46
CA VAL A 93 5.02 -12.30 1.07
C VAL A 93 5.12 -12.26 2.60
N ALA A 94 6.32 -12.40 3.16
CA ALA A 94 6.53 -12.33 4.61
C ALA A 94 6.10 -10.98 5.19
N LYS A 95 6.39 -9.88 4.49
CA LYS A 95 5.95 -8.53 4.87
C LYS A 95 4.44 -8.36 4.85
N ALA A 96 3.77 -8.89 3.83
CA ALA A 96 2.31 -8.85 3.74
C ALA A 96 1.67 -9.63 4.90
N LEU A 97 2.19 -10.84 5.17
CA LEU A 97 1.76 -11.65 6.31
C LEU A 97 2.01 -10.95 7.64
N SER A 98 3.12 -10.21 7.80
CA SER A 98 3.40 -9.47 9.03
C SER A 98 2.29 -8.47 9.36
N THR A 99 1.89 -7.65 8.39
CA THR A 99 0.80 -6.70 8.59
C THR A 99 -0.53 -7.40 8.83
N SER A 100 -0.84 -8.48 8.09
CA SER A 100 -2.07 -9.25 8.30
C SER A 100 -2.13 -9.91 9.69
N GLU A 101 -1.01 -10.44 10.18
CA GLU A 101 -0.92 -11.02 11.52
C GLU A 101 -1.03 -9.96 12.60
N LEU A 102 -0.40 -8.79 12.40
CA LEU A 102 -0.54 -7.66 13.31
C LEU A 102 -1.99 -7.14 13.37
N ASN A 103 -2.68 -7.07 12.23
CA ASN A 103 -4.10 -6.76 12.18
C ASN A 103 -4.93 -7.81 12.96
N ALA A 104 -4.68 -9.10 12.73
CA ALA A 104 -5.37 -10.19 13.43
C ALA A 104 -5.08 -10.22 14.94
N SER A 105 -3.97 -9.63 15.39
CA SER A 105 -3.64 -9.42 16.80
C SER A 105 -4.14 -8.08 17.36
N MET A 106 -4.99 -7.35 16.62
CA MET A 106 -5.50 -6.01 16.97
C MET A 106 -4.40 -4.95 17.20
N GLY A 107 -3.27 -5.09 16.50
CA GLY A 107 -2.20 -4.11 16.49
C GLY A 107 -2.50 -2.92 15.57
N LYS A 108 -1.66 -1.87 15.68
CA LYS A 108 -1.78 -0.67 14.84
C LYS A 108 -1.36 -0.98 13.39
N ILE A 109 -2.28 -0.81 12.45
CA ILE A 109 -2.08 -0.95 11.00
C ILE A 109 -2.73 0.24 10.27
N VAL A 110 -2.43 0.39 8.98
CA VAL A 110 -3.14 1.31 8.09
C VAL A 110 -4.06 0.51 7.17
N ALA A 111 -5.32 0.92 7.05
CA ALA A 111 -6.24 0.32 6.08
C ALA A 111 -5.83 0.70 4.65
N ALA A 112 -5.81 -0.27 3.73
CA ALA A 112 -5.36 -0.04 2.35
C ALA A 112 -6.00 -1.04 1.36
N PRO A 113 -7.26 -0.84 0.91
CA PRO A 113 -8.21 0.18 1.36
C PRO A 113 -8.98 -0.24 2.63
N THR A 114 -8.98 -1.52 2.99
CA THR A 114 -9.61 -2.04 4.21
C THR A 114 -8.58 -2.65 5.15
N ALA A 115 -8.98 -2.93 6.40
CA ALA A 115 -8.12 -3.63 7.35
C ALA A 115 -7.80 -5.06 6.86
N GLY A 116 -8.73 -5.73 6.18
CA GLY A 116 -8.55 -7.08 5.66
C GLY A 116 -7.46 -7.17 4.57
N ALA A 117 -7.35 -6.14 3.72
CA ALA A 117 -6.37 -6.06 2.64
C ALA A 117 -5.05 -5.34 3.03
N SER A 118 -4.95 -4.87 4.28
CA SER A 118 -3.91 -3.94 4.74
C SER A 118 -2.47 -4.40 4.55
N GLY A 119 -2.21 -5.69 4.33
CA GLY A 119 -0.84 -6.19 4.12
C GLY A 119 -0.27 -5.96 2.73
N ILE A 120 -1.11 -5.73 1.70
CA ILE A 120 -0.66 -5.73 0.31
C ILE A 120 0.17 -4.49 -0.04
N LEU A 121 -0.41 -3.29 0.16
CA LEU A 121 0.26 -2.04 -0.19
C LEU A 121 1.52 -1.77 0.65
N PRO A 122 1.53 -1.94 1.98
CA PRO A 122 2.73 -1.77 2.81
C PRO A 122 3.87 -2.70 2.39
N ALA A 123 3.55 -3.97 2.11
CA ALA A 123 4.55 -4.93 1.68
C ALA A 123 5.17 -4.54 0.33
N ALA A 124 4.35 -4.13 -0.63
CA ALA A 124 4.81 -3.66 -1.94
C ALA A 124 5.75 -2.46 -1.82
N LEU A 125 5.33 -1.41 -1.10
CA LEU A 125 6.14 -0.19 -0.92
C LEU A 125 7.42 -0.45 -0.11
N SER A 126 7.34 -1.19 0.99
CA SER A 126 8.52 -1.52 1.81
C SER A 126 9.51 -2.42 1.06
N SER A 127 9.03 -3.38 0.26
CA SER A 127 9.89 -4.18 -0.62
C SER A 127 10.52 -3.37 -1.74
N ALA A 128 9.80 -2.43 -2.34
CA ALA A 128 10.34 -1.53 -3.36
C ALA A 128 11.42 -0.62 -2.78
N ARG A 129 11.18 -0.04 -1.60
CA ARG A 129 12.16 0.79 -0.87
C ARG A 129 13.50 0.10 -0.73
N GLU A 130 13.49 -1.14 -0.23
CA GLU A 130 14.71 -1.95 -0.05
C GLU A 130 15.35 -2.32 -1.39
N LYS A 131 14.55 -2.71 -2.39
CA LYS A 131 15.06 -3.17 -3.68
C LYS A 131 15.71 -2.06 -4.48
N MET A 132 15.18 -0.85 -4.38
CA MET A 132 15.59 0.34 -5.13
C MET A 132 16.51 1.26 -4.31
N ASN A 133 16.79 0.94 -3.04
CA ASN A 133 17.54 1.76 -2.09
C ASN A 133 16.98 3.19 -1.92
N LEU A 134 15.65 3.30 -1.84
CA LEU A 134 14.95 4.57 -1.69
C LEU A 134 14.92 5.01 -0.22
N GLN A 135 14.93 6.32 0.00
CA GLN A 135 14.50 6.94 1.25
C GLN A 135 12.97 6.85 1.41
N THR A 136 12.47 7.07 2.63
CA THR A 136 11.03 6.97 2.91
C THR A 136 10.23 8.01 2.13
N GLU A 137 10.77 9.22 2.00
CA GLU A 137 10.17 10.35 1.28
C GLU A 137 10.03 10.05 -0.22
N GLU A 138 10.94 9.28 -0.78
CA GLU A 138 10.90 8.86 -2.19
C GLU A 138 9.76 7.85 -2.47
N LEU A 139 9.06 7.34 -1.44
CA LEU A 139 7.86 6.52 -1.61
C LEU A 139 6.57 7.33 -1.76
N LEU A 140 6.58 8.63 -1.43
CA LEU A 140 5.39 9.48 -1.46
C LEU A 140 4.66 9.45 -2.82
N PRO A 141 5.35 9.56 -3.97
CA PRO A 141 4.68 9.47 -5.27
C PRO A 141 3.88 8.17 -5.43
N GLY A 142 4.49 7.04 -5.04
CA GLY A 142 3.83 5.74 -5.09
C GLY A 142 2.61 5.65 -4.17
N LEU A 143 2.68 6.26 -2.98
CA LEU A 143 1.53 6.29 -2.06
C LEU A 143 0.40 7.21 -2.56
N TYR A 144 0.71 8.37 -3.14
CA TYR A 144 -0.31 9.23 -3.76
C TYR A 144 -0.98 8.56 -4.95
N THR A 145 -0.21 7.93 -5.85
CA THR A 145 -0.80 7.18 -6.98
C THR A 145 -1.65 6.01 -6.49
N ALA A 146 -1.23 5.30 -5.45
CA ALA A 146 -2.05 4.26 -4.80
C ALA A 146 -3.37 4.85 -4.22
N GLY A 147 -3.31 6.02 -3.60
CA GLY A 147 -4.47 6.76 -3.09
C GLY A 147 -5.46 7.15 -4.20
N ALA A 148 -4.97 7.62 -5.35
CA ALA A 148 -5.79 7.96 -6.50
C ALA A 148 -6.60 6.75 -7.00
N ILE A 149 -5.96 5.59 -7.14
CA ILE A 149 -6.63 4.34 -7.52
C ILE A 149 -7.65 3.92 -6.47
N GLY A 150 -7.29 4.00 -5.18
CA GLY A 150 -8.21 3.71 -4.09
C GLY A 150 -9.45 4.60 -4.12
N LYS A 151 -9.29 5.90 -4.41
CA LYS A 151 -10.38 6.87 -4.52
C LYS A 151 -11.29 6.59 -5.71
N ILE A 152 -10.73 6.24 -6.88
CA ILE A 152 -11.53 5.83 -8.05
C ILE A 152 -12.42 4.66 -7.68
N VAL A 153 -11.85 3.58 -7.12
CA VAL A 153 -12.62 2.37 -6.80
C VAL A 153 -13.66 2.65 -5.72
N ALA A 154 -13.36 3.49 -4.73
CA ALA A 154 -14.30 3.85 -3.68
C ALA A 154 -15.50 4.69 -4.18
N LEU A 155 -15.35 5.42 -5.29
CA LEU A 155 -16.42 6.25 -5.87
C LEU A 155 -17.22 5.52 -6.95
N GLU A 156 -16.57 4.66 -7.73
CA GLU A 156 -17.16 3.97 -8.88
C GLU A 156 -17.63 2.53 -8.55
N ALA A 157 -17.15 1.96 -7.45
CA ALA A 157 -17.42 0.59 -7.06
C ALA A 157 -17.49 0.42 -5.53
N THR A 158 -17.57 -0.84 -5.06
CA THR A 158 -17.46 -1.16 -3.64
C THR A 158 -16.04 -1.57 -3.29
N ILE A 159 -15.56 -1.10 -2.14
CA ILE A 159 -14.33 -1.57 -1.48
C ILE A 159 -14.63 -2.51 -0.30
N SER A 160 -15.91 -2.78 -0.04
CA SER A 160 -16.36 -3.62 1.07
C SER A 160 -16.25 -5.09 0.66
N GLY A 161 -15.49 -5.88 1.42
CA GLY A 161 -15.42 -7.32 1.22
C GLY A 161 -16.76 -8.01 1.44
N ALA A 162 -17.63 -7.43 2.29
CA ALA A 162 -18.97 -7.95 2.54
C ALA A 162 -19.89 -7.81 1.32
N ASP A 163 -19.71 -6.75 0.52
CA ASP A 163 -20.59 -6.43 -0.61
C ASP A 163 -20.01 -6.92 -1.96
N GLY A 164 -18.69 -6.90 -2.11
CA GLY A 164 -18.01 -7.23 -3.37
C GLY A 164 -17.02 -8.39 -3.29
N GLY A 165 -16.90 -9.08 -2.15
CA GLY A 165 -15.97 -10.18 -1.95
C GLY A 165 -14.50 -9.76 -1.94
N CYS A 166 -13.56 -10.73 -1.92
CA CYS A 166 -12.12 -10.45 -1.83
C CYS A 166 -11.56 -9.62 -2.99
N GLN A 167 -12.22 -9.60 -4.16
CA GLN A 167 -11.82 -8.74 -5.27
C GLN A 167 -12.01 -7.25 -4.95
N ALA A 168 -13.04 -6.90 -4.18
CA ALA A 168 -13.30 -5.51 -3.76
C ALA A 168 -12.24 -4.99 -2.77
N GLU A 169 -11.67 -5.88 -1.96
CA GLU A 169 -10.66 -5.53 -0.97
C GLU A 169 -9.24 -5.78 -1.48
N CYS A 170 -8.86 -7.06 -1.60
CA CYS A 170 -7.52 -7.47 -2.00
C CYS A 170 -7.22 -7.14 -3.46
N GLY A 171 -8.21 -7.22 -4.35
CA GLY A 171 -8.05 -6.82 -5.75
C GLY A 171 -7.76 -5.32 -5.87
N THR A 172 -8.51 -4.49 -5.15
CA THR A 172 -8.26 -3.04 -5.06
C THR A 172 -6.89 -2.75 -4.47
N ALA A 173 -6.52 -3.36 -3.36
CA ALA A 173 -5.21 -3.17 -2.75
C ALA A 173 -4.06 -3.58 -3.69
N ALA A 174 -4.24 -4.65 -4.47
CA ALA A 174 -3.28 -5.07 -5.49
C ALA A 174 -3.19 -4.06 -6.65
N ALA A 175 -4.31 -3.50 -7.11
CA ALA A 175 -4.33 -2.45 -8.12
C ALA A 175 -3.63 -1.16 -7.63
N MET A 176 -3.93 -0.75 -6.40
CA MET A 176 -3.27 0.38 -5.73
C MET A 176 -1.76 0.16 -5.65
N ALA A 177 -1.31 -1.02 -5.21
CA ALA A 177 0.10 -1.38 -5.13
C ALA A 177 0.77 -1.38 -6.51
N ALA A 178 0.15 -1.97 -7.53
CA ALA A 178 0.71 -2.02 -8.87
C ALA A 178 0.89 -0.62 -9.48
N ALA A 179 -0.11 0.26 -9.31
CA ALA A 179 -0.03 1.64 -9.77
C ALA A 179 1.05 2.43 -9.01
N GLY A 180 1.10 2.31 -7.69
CA GLY A 180 2.13 2.96 -6.88
C GLY A 180 3.55 2.52 -7.26
N LEU A 181 3.77 1.23 -7.48
CA LEU A 181 5.07 0.72 -7.96
C LEU A 181 5.41 1.21 -9.37
N THR A 182 4.41 1.32 -10.25
CA THR A 182 4.61 1.84 -11.61
C THR A 182 5.03 3.31 -11.60
N GLU A 183 4.42 4.13 -10.74
CA GLU A 183 4.81 5.52 -10.50
C GLU A 183 6.26 5.61 -10.02
N LEU A 184 6.66 4.81 -9.02
CA LEU A 184 8.04 4.78 -8.51
C LEU A 184 9.05 4.35 -9.58
N MET A 185 8.61 3.57 -10.56
CA MET A 185 9.40 3.18 -11.74
C MET A 185 9.34 4.18 -12.89
N ARG A 186 8.69 5.35 -12.71
CA ARG A 186 8.50 6.39 -13.73
C ARG A 186 7.70 5.93 -14.95
N GLY A 187 6.74 5.04 -14.74
CA GLY A 187 5.75 4.70 -15.76
C GLY A 187 4.91 5.93 -16.13
N SER A 188 4.41 5.96 -17.37
CA SER A 188 3.50 7.03 -17.80
C SER A 188 2.10 6.83 -17.18
N PRO A 189 1.33 7.93 -17.01
CA PRO A 189 -0.11 7.86 -16.78
C PRO A 189 -0.84 7.05 -17.86
#